data_AF-A0AAD1ZLJ9-F1
#
_entry.id   AF-A0AAD1ZLJ9-F1
#
_cell.length_a   1.000
_cell.length_b   1.000
_cell.length_c   1.000
_cell.angle_alpha   90.00
_cell.angle_beta   90.00
_cell.angle_gamma   90.00
#
_symmetry.space_group_name_H-M   'P 1'
#
loop_
_entity.id
_entity.type
_entity.pdbx_description
1 polymer ?
#
loop_
_entity_poly.entity_id
_entity_poly.type
_entity_poly.pdbx_seq_one_letter_code
_entity_poly.pdbx_strand_id
1 'polypeptide(L)'
;MLLGMGPDGHVASSFPGHPICQENEKWVTFIKNSPKPPPERISFTFPVINSSLNIALVVAGAGKADIVQDALVDGSNSDKLPVQMVTPQGKLTWFSDKGAASKLHA
;
A
#
# COMPACT_ATOMS: atom_id res chain seq x y z
N MET A 1 0.73 -4.94 12.32
CA MET A 1 1.00 -5.59 11.02
C MET A 1 2.16 -4.88 10.33
N LEU A 2 3.02 -5.63 9.63
CA LEU A 2 4.10 -5.10 8.81
C LEU A 2 3.66 -5.06 7.34
N LEU A 3 3.90 -3.95 6.66
CA LEU A 3 3.61 -3.79 5.24
C LEU A 3 4.81 -3.17 4.52
N GLY A 4 4.95 -3.49 3.24
CA GLY A 4 5.76 -2.74 2.30
C GLY A 4 4.87 -2.05 1.25
N MET A 5 5.47 -1.19 0.45
CA MET A 5 4.79 -0.50 -0.65
C MET A 5 5.53 -0.68 -1.99
N GLY A 6 4.79 -1.01 -3.04
CA GLY A 6 5.28 -1.03 -4.41
C GLY A 6 5.62 0.35 -4.98
N PRO A 7 6.39 0.44 -6.08
CA PRO A 7 6.64 1.72 -6.78
C PRO A 7 5.37 2.32 -7.42
N ASP A 8 4.29 1.57 -7.43
CA ASP A 8 2.93 1.84 -7.92
C ASP A 8 1.93 2.01 -6.75
N GLY A 9 2.40 2.09 -5.50
CA GLY A 9 1.54 2.32 -4.34
C GLY A 9 0.75 1.10 -3.89
N HIS A 10 0.99 -0.08 -4.47
CA HIS A 10 0.36 -1.32 -4.02
C HIS A 10 0.87 -1.71 -2.62
N VAL A 11 -0.02 -2.34 -1.85
CA VAL A 11 0.29 -3.00 -0.57
C VAL A 11 -0.25 -4.41 -0.61
N ALA A 12 0.42 -5.36 0.07
CA ALA A 12 0.10 -6.78 -0.05
C ALA A 12 -0.01 -7.19 -1.54
N SER A 13 -1.16 -7.72 -1.99
CA SER A 13 -1.44 -7.93 -3.41
C SER A 13 -2.54 -7.02 -3.98
N SER A 14 -2.78 -5.88 -3.33
CA SER A 14 -3.77 -4.87 -3.75
C SER A 14 -3.12 -3.83 -4.65
N PHE A 15 -3.30 -3.97 -5.96
CA PHE A 15 -2.72 -3.11 -7.00
C PHE A 15 -3.69 -2.02 -7.46
N PRO A 16 -3.21 -0.83 -7.89
CA PRO A 16 -4.07 0.21 -8.45
C PRO A 16 -4.98 -0.33 -9.56
N GLY A 17 -6.27 0.02 -9.50
CA GLY A 17 -7.29 -0.42 -10.46
C GLY A 17 -7.67 -1.91 -10.39
N HIS A 18 -7.00 -2.72 -9.57
CA HIS A 18 -7.34 -4.14 -9.47
C HIS A 18 -8.59 -4.38 -8.60
N PRO A 19 -9.54 -5.26 -9.01
CA PRO A 19 -10.79 -5.47 -8.27
C PRO A 19 -10.62 -5.90 -6.80
N ILE A 20 -9.49 -6.51 -6.45
CA ILE A 20 -9.18 -6.88 -5.06
C ILE A 20 -9.21 -5.69 -4.10
N CYS A 21 -8.95 -4.47 -4.58
CA CYS A 21 -9.03 -3.27 -3.74
C CYS A 21 -10.45 -2.97 -3.26
N GLN A 22 -11.47 -3.55 -3.91
CA GLN A 22 -12.88 -3.41 -3.56
C GLN A 22 -13.42 -4.60 -2.75
N GLU A 23 -12.59 -5.61 -2.45
CA GLU A 23 -12.98 -6.76 -1.62
C GLU A 23 -13.06 -6.34 -0.15
N ASN A 24 -14.28 -6.28 0.37
CA ASN A 24 -14.59 -5.79 1.71
C ASN A 24 -15.28 -6.84 2.62
N GLU A 25 -15.50 -8.05 2.14
CA GLU A 25 -16.20 -9.11 2.90
C GLU A 25 -15.24 -10.18 3.38
N LYS A 26 -14.39 -10.70 2.47
CA LYS A 26 -13.47 -11.78 2.79
C LYS A 26 -12.29 -11.26 3.58
N TRP A 27 -11.76 -12.08 4.47
CA TRP A 27 -10.54 -11.77 5.22
C TRP A 27 -9.27 -12.03 4.40
N VAL A 28 -9.30 -13.09 3.61
CA VAL A 28 -8.22 -13.54 2.74
C VAL A 28 -8.83 -13.86 1.38
N THR A 29 -8.13 -13.49 0.31
CA THR A 29 -8.53 -13.82 -1.05
C THR A 29 -7.31 -14.15 -1.90
N PHE A 30 -7.53 -14.53 -3.15
CA PHE A 30 -6.47 -14.80 -4.12
C PHE A 30 -6.68 -13.98 -5.39
N ILE A 31 -5.59 -13.70 -6.09
CA ILE A 31 -5.58 -13.16 -7.45
C ILE A 31 -4.80 -14.11 -8.35
N LYS A 32 -5.13 -14.14 -9.64
CA LYS A 32 -4.42 -14.96 -10.65
C LYS A 32 -3.73 -14.14 -11.74
N ASN A 33 -3.87 -12.82 -11.66
CA ASN A 33 -3.55 -11.86 -12.71
C ASN A 33 -2.84 -10.64 -12.12
N SER A 34 -1.95 -10.84 -11.14
CA SER A 34 -1.11 -9.76 -10.64
C SER A 34 -0.33 -9.13 -11.80
N PRO A 35 -0.28 -7.78 -11.90
CA PRO A 35 0.52 -7.11 -12.92
C PRO A 35 2.04 -7.29 -12.69
N LYS A 36 2.44 -7.90 -11.59
CA LYS A 36 3.84 -8.19 -11.24
C LYS A 36 4.04 -9.67 -10.95
N PRO A 37 5.10 -10.31 -11.45
CA PRO A 37 5.34 -11.73 -11.20
C PRO A 37 5.59 -12.02 -9.70
N PRO A 38 5.16 -13.19 -9.19
CA PRO A 38 4.29 -14.17 -9.85
C PRO A 38 2.84 -13.66 -9.97
N PRO A 39 2.09 -14.12 -11.00
CA PRO A 39 0.72 -13.64 -11.27
C PRO A 39 -0.28 -14.12 -10.21
N GLU A 40 -0.06 -15.31 -9.64
CA GLU A 40 -0.92 -15.90 -8.61
C GLU A 40 -0.44 -15.56 -7.21
N ARG A 41 -1.33 -15.03 -6.37
CA ARG A 41 -1.02 -14.61 -5.00
C ARG A 41 -2.21 -14.86 -4.07
N ILE A 42 -1.91 -15.15 -2.81
CA ILE A 42 -2.87 -15.08 -1.70
C ILE A 42 -2.58 -13.80 -0.93
N SER A 43 -3.62 -13.08 -0.52
CA SER A 43 -3.48 -11.78 0.15
C SER A 43 -4.53 -11.58 1.22
N PHE A 44 -4.13 -10.92 2.30
CA PHE A 44 -5.09 -10.23 3.15
C PHE A 44 -5.76 -9.10 2.39
N THR A 45 -7.03 -8.88 2.71
CA THR A 45 -7.86 -7.80 2.17
C THR A 45 -7.84 -6.61 3.15
N PHE A 46 -8.36 -5.46 2.74
CA PHE A 46 -8.39 -4.28 3.59
C PHE A 46 -9.12 -4.48 4.93
N PRO A 47 -10.23 -5.25 5.04
CA PRO A 47 -10.82 -5.58 6.33
C PRO A 47 -9.83 -6.16 7.36
N VAL A 48 -8.93 -7.06 6.95
CA VAL A 48 -7.92 -7.62 7.86
C VAL A 48 -6.75 -6.68 8.06
N ILE A 49 -6.30 -6.00 7.01
CA ILE A 49 -5.21 -5.04 7.13
C ILE A 49 -5.59 -3.94 8.13
N ASN A 50 -6.77 -3.35 7.97
CA ASN A 50 -7.26 -2.20 8.72
C ASN A 50 -7.82 -2.56 10.11
N SER A 51 -8.03 -3.85 10.42
CA SER A 51 -8.33 -4.29 11.79
C SER A 51 -7.11 -4.26 12.71
N SER A 52 -5.90 -4.09 12.16
CA SER A 52 -4.67 -3.95 12.95
C SER A 52 -4.68 -2.69 13.82
N LEU A 53 -4.31 -2.83 15.10
CA LEU A 53 -4.13 -1.67 15.99
C LEU A 53 -2.96 -0.77 15.54
N ASN A 54 -1.87 -1.37 15.09
CA ASN A 54 -0.69 -0.65 14.60
C ASN A 54 -0.21 -1.26 13.28
N ILE A 55 0.11 -0.40 12.32
CA ILE A 55 0.76 -0.78 11.07
C ILE A 55 2.09 -0.05 10.95
N ALA A 56 3.15 -0.80 10.74
CA ALA A 56 4.44 -0.26 10.30
C ALA A 56 4.57 -0.47 8.79
N LEU A 57 4.58 0.62 8.04
CA LEU A 57 4.78 0.62 6.61
C LEU A 57 6.25 0.95 6.32
N VAL A 58 7.00 -0.05 5.83
CA VAL A 58 8.44 0.05 5.61
C VAL A 58 8.71 0.21 4.12
N VAL A 59 9.27 1.36 3.73
CA VAL A 59 9.49 1.72 2.32
C VAL A 59 10.89 2.31 2.16
N ALA A 60 11.76 1.61 1.44
CA ALA A 60 13.15 2.03 1.24
C ALA A 60 13.52 2.05 -0.25
N GLY A 61 14.49 2.90 -0.60
CA GLY A 61 15.09 3.01 -1.91
C GLY A 61 14.58 4.21 -2.72
N ALA A 62 15.51 4.87 -3.43
CA ALA A 62 15.23 6.07 -4.22
C ALA A 62 14.14 5.88 -5.30
N GLY A 63 14.00 4.66 -5.84
CA GLY A 63 12.93 4.33 -6.79
C GLY A 63 11.50 4.36 -6.20
N LYS A 64 11.34 4.71 -4.91
CA LYS A 64 10.05 4.92 -4.25
C LYS A 64 9.72 6.39 -4.02
N ALA A 65 10.64 7.31 -4.29
CA ALA A 65 10.50 8.70 -3.87
C ALA A 65 9.26 9.39 -4.43
N ASP A 66 9.00 9.20 -5.73
CA ASP A 66 7.80 9.72 -6.40
C ASP A 66 6.52 9.21 -5.73
N ILE A 67 6.37 7.89 -5.66
CA ILE A 67 5.14 7.29 -5.14
C ILE A 67 4.94 7.53 -3.63
N VAL A 68 6.02 7.77 -2.87
CA VAL A 68 5.94 8.19 -1.47
C VAL A 68 5.42 9.62 -1.35
N GLN A 69 5.90 10.53 -2.20
CA GLN A 69 5.38 11.90 -2.30
C GLN A 69 3.89 11.88 -2.68
N ASP A 70 3.53 11.13 -3.72
CA ASP A 70 2.13 10.98 -4.16
C ASP A 70 1.23 10.44 -3.04
N ALA A 71 1.71 9.41 -2.32
CA ALA A 71 0.93 8.79 -1.26
C ALA A 71 0.68 9.72 -0.06
N LEU A 72 1.65 10.57 0.29
CA LEU A 72 1.64 11.37 1.52
C LEU A 72 1.19 12.83 1.32
N VAL A 73 1.48 13.43 0.16
CA VAL A 73 1.30 14.86 -0.09
C VAL A 73 0.23 15.09 -1.16
N ASP A 74 0.34 14.40 -2.30
CA ASP A 74 -0.52 14.65 -3.45
C ASP A 74 -1.78 13.78 -3.43
N GLY A 75 -2.67 14.08 -2.50
CA GLY A 75 -4.03 13.50 -2.43
C GLY A 75 -4.98 13.94 -3.54
N SER A 76 -4.46 14.47 -4.67
CA SER A 76 -5.22 15.14 -5.73
C SER A 76 -5.63 14.25 -6.90
N ASN A 77 -5.21 12.98 -6.94
CA ASN A 77 -5.74 12.05 -7.94
C ASN A 77 -7.13 11.55 -7.54
N SER A 78 -8.05 11.49 -8.50
CA SER A 78 -9.43 11.02 -8.29
C SER A 78 -9.49 9.57 -7.78
N ASP A 79 -8.48 8.76 -8.11
CA ASP A 79 -8.36 7.37 -7.66
C ASP A 79 -7.28 7.24 -6.59
N LYS A 80 -7.69 6.83 -5.38
CA LYS A 80 -6.76 6.58 -4.27
C LYS A 80 -5.81 5.43 -4.60
N LEU A 81 -4.53 5.59 -4.26
CA LEU A 81 -3.57 4.48 -4.27
C LEU A 81 -3.95 3.44 -3.21
N PRO A 82 -3.67 2.14 -3.43
CA PRO A 82 -3.96 1.10 -2.43
C PRO A 82 -3.33 1.36 -1.06
N VAL A 83 -2.12 1.94 -1.00
CA VAL A 83 -1.49 2.35 0.26
C VAL A 83 -2.30 3.41 1.02
N GLN A 84 -3.01 4.30 0.31
CA GLN A 84 -3.86 5.34 0.91
C GLN A 84 -5.18 4.77 1.45
N MET A 85 -5.50 3.51 1.12
CA MET A 85 -6.64 2.78 1.69
C MET A 85 -6.28 2.05 3.00
N VAL A 86 -5.00 2.08 3.41
CA VAL A 86 -4.53 1.51 4.67
C VAL A 86 -4.88 2.45 5.83
N THR A 87 -5.86 2.06 6.62
CA THR A 87 -6.41 2.84 7.74
C THR A 87 -6.52 1.94 8.99
N PRO A 88 -5.43 1.74 9.75
CA PRO A 88 -5.46 0.92 10.96
C PRO A 88 -6.37 1.52 12.04
N GLN A 89 -6.80 0.69 12.99
CA GLN A 89 -7.60 1.14 14.15
C GLN A 89 -6.85 2.15 15.04
N GLY A 90 -5.52 2.05 15.08
CA GLY A 90 -4.66 2.98 15.81
C GLY A 90 -3.67 3.66 14.88
N LYS A 91 -2.38 3.37 15.04
CA LYS A 91 -1.32 4.14 14.38
C LYS A 91 -0.84 3.50 13.07
N LEU A 92 -0.85 4.29 12.00
CA LEU A 92 -0.04 4.04 10.80
C LEU A 92 1.29 4.77 10.95
N THR A 93 2.41 4.04 10.95
CA THR A 93 3.76 4.64 11.02
C THR A 93 4.55 4.28 9.78
N TRP A 94 5.05 5.30 9.08
CA TRP A 94 5.93 5.15 7.93
C TRP A 94 7.39 5.09 8.40
N PHE A 95 8.10 4.06 7.96
CA PHE A 95 9.54 3.90 8.15
C PHE A 95 10.20 3.95 6.77
N SER A 96 10.91 5.05 6.49
CA SER A 96 11.53 5.29 5.19
C SER A 96 12.97 5.70 5.30
N ASP A 97 13.77 5.31 4.31
CA ASP A 97 15.15 5.74 4.17
C ASP A 97 15.25 7.09 3.45
N LYS A 98 16.45 7.67 3.43
CA LYS A 98 16.69 8.96 2.75
C LYS A 98 16.32 8.92 1.27
N GLY A 99 16.50 7.77 0.60
CA GLY A 99 16.16 7.60 -0.80
C GLY A 99 14.65 7.70 -1.04
N ALA A 100 13.86 6.91 -0.32
CA ALA A 100 12.40 6.89 -0.46
C ALA A 100 11.74 8.20 0.01
N ALA A 101 12.36 8.93 0.95
CA ALA A 101 11.86 10.22 1.42
C ALA A 101 12.42 11.44 0.65
N SER A 102 13.24 11.23 -0.39
CA SER A 102 14.01 12.32 -1.03
C SER A 102 13.19 13.43 -1.68
N LYS A 103 11.90 13.20 -1.96
CA LYS A 103 10.97 14.19 -2.52
C LYS A 103 9.98 14.78 -1.51
N LEU A 104 10.03 14.35 -0.25
CA LEU A 104 9.23 14.97 0.80
C LEU A 104 9.89 16.29 1.19
N HIS A 105 9.18 17.39 0.95
CA HIS A 105 9.56 18.71 1.41
C HIS A 105 8.97 18.94 2.82
N ALA A 106 9.77 19.54 3.70
CA ALA A 106 9.36 19.90 5.05
C ALA A 106 8.55 21.21 5.05
#